data_AF-B7R3L8-F1
#
_entry.id   AF-B7R3L8-F1
#
_cell.length_a   1.000
_cell.length_b   1.000
_cell.length_c   1.000
_cell.angle_alpha   90.00
_cell.angle_beta   90.00
_cell.angle_gamma   90.00
#
_symmetry.space_group_name_H-M   'P 1'
#
loop_
_entity.id
_entity.type
_entity.pdbx_description
1 polymer ?
#
loop_
_entity_poly.entity_id
_entity_poly.type
_entity_poly.pdbx_seq_one_letter_code
_entity_poly.pdbx_strand_id
1 'polypeptide(L)'
;MIVTKLIALFLLLVFLGLNAMIAIARLTMGLGSSLWRRIFRIEIPENEKKGYEIVYTIIWIGVGLWAFWKLKNASLFGAVLGFLTFRSGANLSKTLVYTIHDQRIVREYSNEGRLLSIIGNASTLSLLIEVLFVVTLGVAYKTLSATLKSGMSAGNFLLYLWAAGFLFGLLFGWFMGRNNRGILLSNAFPIVVFFSARAGKKKAESGLKKTKDAARKPLERFKR
;
A
#
# COMPACT_ATOMS: atom_id res chain seq x y z
N MET A 1 22.08 -17.77 -27.94
CA MET A 1 20.77 -18.20 -27.41
C MET A 1 20.80 -18.62 -25.94
N ILE A 2 21.82 -19.36 -25.47
CA ILE A 2 21.96 -19.78 -24.06
C ILE A 2 22.32 -18.61 -23.13
N VAL A 3 23.26 -17.76 -23.52
CA VAL A 3 23.69 -16.57 -22.74
C VAL A 3 22.52 -15.63 -22.46
N THR A 4 21.67 -15.36 -23.46
CA THR A 4 20.48 -14.51 -23.31
C THR A 4 19.46 -15.11 -22.33
N LYS A 5 19.28 -16.44 -22.35
CA LYS A 5 18.40 -17.14 -21.41
C LYS A 5 18.96 -17.13 -19.98
N LEU A 6 20.28 -17.27 -19.81
CA LEU A 6 20.95 -17.19 -18.52
C LEU A 6 20.87 -15.78 -17.91
N ILE A 7 21.09 -14.74 -18.72
CA ILE A 7 20.93 -13.34 -18.29
C ILE A 7 19.47 -13.06 -17.91
N ALA A 8 18.51 -13.53 -18.71
CA ALA A 8 17.09 -13.37 -18.39
C ALA A 8 16.69 -14.09 -17.09
N LEU A 9 17.21 -15.31 -16.86
CA LEU A 9 16.98 -16.06 -15.63
C LEU A 9 17.60 -15.36 -14.41
N PHE A 10 18.83 -14.86 -14.54
CA PHE A 10 19.50 -14.12 -13.47
C PHE A 10 18.74 -12.84 -13.12
N LEU A 11 18.33 -12.04 -14.12
CA LEU A 11 17.52 -10.85 -13.90
C LEU A 11 16.18 -11.18 -13.25
N LEU A 12 15.53 -12.27 -13.67
CA LEU A 12 14.29 -12.75 -13.05
C LEU A 12 14.49 -13.15 -11.58
N LEU A 13 15.58 -13.85 -11.25
CA LEU A 13 15.90 -14.23 -9.87
C LEU A 13 16.21 -13.02 -8.98
N VAL A 14 17.06 -12.10 -9.44
CA VAL A 14 17.35 -10.83 -8.74
C VAL A 14 16.06 -10.07 -8.49
N PHE A 15 15.22 -9.99 -9.51
CA PHE A 15 13.93 -9.34 -9.41
C PHE A 15 13.00 -10.01 -8.39
N LEU A 16 12.86 -11.33 -8.43
CA LEU A 16 12.02 -12.08 -7.48
C LEU A 16 12.55 -11.90 -6.05
N GLY A 17 13.87 -11.89 -5.87
CA GLY A 17 14.54 -11.61 -4.60
C GLY A 17 14.23 -10.21 -4.08
N LEU A 18 14.30 -9.18 -4.93
CA LEU A 18 13.92 -7.81 -4.55
C LEU A 18 12.46 -7.72 -4.14
N ASN A 19 11.55 -8.32 -4.92
CA ASN A 19 10.13 -8.34 -4.58
C ASN A 19 9.85 -9.06 -3.25
N ALA A 20 10.53 -10.18 -2.99
CA ALA A 20 10.42 -10.91 -1.73
C ALA A 20 10.93 -10.08 -0.54
N MET A 21 12.14 -9.50 -0.64
CA MET A 21 12.69 -8.65 0.41
C MET A 21 11.80 -7.46 0.73
N ILE A 22 11.24 -6.84 -0.30
CA ILE A 22 10.34 -5.70 -0.16
C ILE A 22 9.01 -6.12 0.47
N ALA A 23 8.45 -7.27 0.09
CA ALA A 23 7.24 -7.80 0.72
C ALA A 23 7.47 -8.06 2.21
N ILE A 24 8.63 -8.62 2.57
CA ILE A 24 9.06 -8.82 3.96
C ILE A 24 9.16 -7.46 4.67
N ALA A 25 9.83 -6.47 4.06
CA ALA A 25 9.96 -5.12 4.63
C ALA A 25 8.58 -4.46 4.90
N ARG A 26 7.60 -4.65 4.01
CA ARG A 26 6.22 -4.15 4.24
C ARG A 26 5.55 -4.85 5.41
N LEU A 27 5.70 -6.16 5.53
CA LEU A 27 5.14 -6.93 6.64
C LEU A 27 5.75 -6.47 7.97
N THR A 28 7.07 -6.32 8.06
CA THR A 28 7.73 -5.82 9.26
C THR A 28 7.38 -4.37 9.57
N MET A 29 7.32 -3.48 8.57
CA MET A 29 6.88 -2.10 8.78
C MET A 29 5.42 -2.01 9.24
N GLY A 30 4.51 -2.81 8.67
CA GLY A 30 3.10 -2.83 9.05
C GLY A 30 2.84 -3.42 10.44
N LEU A 31 3.62 -4.44 10.83
CA LEU A 31 3.58 -4.99 12.19
C LEU A 31 4.18 -3.99 13.19
N GLY A 32 5.34 -3.41 12.85
CA GLY A 32 6.02 -2.41 13.68
C GLY A 32 5.17 -1.17 13.92
N SER A 33 4.50 -0.66 12.89
CA SER A 33 3.62 0.51 13.00
C SER A 33 2.37 0.23 13.84
N SER A 34 1.79 -0.98 13.76
CA SER A 34 0.67 -1.41 14.59
C SER A 34 1.07 -1.50 16.07
N LEU A 35 2.24 -2.10 16.34
CA LEU A 35 2.82 -2.15 17.69
C LEU A 35 3.10 -0.74 18.22
N TRP A 36 3.68 0.13 17.40
CA TRP A 36 3.95 1.53 17.75
C TRP A 36 2.67 2.30 18.08
N ARG A 37 1.61 2.13 17.28
CA ARG A 37 0.29 2.72 17.54
C ARG A 37 -0.29 2.28 18.88
N ARG A 38 -0.15 0.99 19.22
CA ARG A 38 -0.62 0.43 20.50
C ARG A 38 0.19 0.95 21.69
N ILE A 39 1.52 0.98 21.58
CA ILE A 39 2.43 1.41 22.66
C ILE A 39 2.20 2.89 22.98
N PHE A 40 2.11 3.75 21.97
CA PHE A 40 2.00 5.19 22.15
C PHE A 40 0.55 5.70 22.19
N ARG A 41 -0.46 4.81 22.15
CA ARG A 41 -1.90 5.13 22.13
C ARG A 41 -2.25 6.27 21.17
N ILE A 42 -1.73 6.19 19.95
CA ILE A 42 -1.88 7.25 18.95
C ILE A 42 -3.30 7.19 18.38
N GLU A 43 -4.07 8.25 18.61
CA GLU A 43 -5.39 8.46 18.04
C GLU A 43 -5.26 8.83 16.56
N ILE A 44 -5.49 7.83 15.69
CA ILE A 44 -5.59 7.99 14.24
C ILE A 44 -7.05 7.77 13.88
N PRO A 45 -7.69 8.68 13.13
CA PRO A 45 -9.10 8.52 12.75
C PRO A 45 -9.26 7.26 11.90
N GLU A 46 -10.13 6.36 12.35
CA GLU A 46 -10.27 5.05 11.74
C GLU A 46 -11.10 5.08 10.47
N ASN A 47 -10.80 4.15 9.56
CA ASN A 47 -11.55 3.95 8.33
C ASN A 47 -12.98 3.45 8.63
N GLU A 48 -13.97 4.28 8.32
CA GLU A 48 -15.40 4.00 8.52
C GLU A 48 -15.89 2.78 7.72
N LYS A 49 -15.25 2.51 6.58
CA LYS A 49 -15.63 1.46 5.63
C LYS A 49 -14.76 0.21 5.72
N LYS A 50 -13.99 0.04 6.80
CA LYS A 50 -13.05 -1.08 6.95
C LYS A 50 -13.68 -2.46 6.72
N GLY A 51 -14.97 -2.64 7.08
CA GLY A 51 -15.71 -3.89 6.85
C GLY A 51 -15.81 -4.28 5.37
N TYR A 52 -15.83 -3.31 4.44
CA TYR A 52 -15.91 -3.58 3.00
C TYR A 52 -14.60 -4.14 2.41
N GLU A 53 -13.49 -4.12 3.15
CA GLU A 53 -12.25 -4.77 2.70
C GLU A 53 -12.37 -6.29 2.57
N ILE A 54 -13.38 -6.90 3.21
CA ILE A 54 -13.69 -8.32 3.01
C ILE A 54 -14.13 -8.59 1.56
N VAL A 55 -14.86 -7.66 0.93
CA VAL A 55 -15.33 -7.79 -0.45
C VAL A 55 -14.14 -7.80 -1.41
N TYR A 56 -13.14 -6.94 -1.17
CA TYR A 56 -11.89 -6.97 -1.92
C TYR A 56 -11.21 -8.34 -1.85
N THR A 57 -11.17 -8.93 -0.66
CA THR A 57 -10.55 -10.23 -0.42
C THR A 57 -11.30 -11.35 -1.14
N ILE A 58 -12.63 -11.36 -1.06
CA ILE A 58 -13.50 -12.34 -1.72
C ILE A 58 -13.32 -12.27 -3.24
N ILE A 59 -13.37 -11.07 -3.83
CA ILE A 59 -13.21 -10.86 -5.28
C ILE A 59 -11.82 -11.31 -5.73
N TRP A 60 -10.76 -10.91 -5.00
CA TRP A 60 -9.41 -11.35 -5.32
C TRP A 60 -9.28 -12.88 -5.28
N ILE A 61 -9.75 -13.54 -4.22
CA ILE A 61 -9.66 -15.00 -4.10
C ILE A 61 -10.43 -15.67 -5.25
N GLY A 62 -11.65 -15.21 -5.55
CA GLY A 62 -12.47 -15.75 -6.63
C GLY A 62 -11.79 -15.63 -8.00
N VAL A 63 -11.34 -14.43 -8.36
CA VAL A 63 -10.66 -14.17 -9.64
C VAL A 63 -9.30 -14.88 -9.70
N GLY A 64 -8.57 -14.91 -8.59
CA GLY A 64 -7.29 -15.58 -8.48
C GLY A 64 -7.41 -17.10 -8.68
N LEU A 65 -8.37 -17.75 -8.00
CA LEU A 65 -8.62 -19.19 -8.16
C LEU A 65 -9.05 -19.54 -9.58
N TRP A 66 -9.91 -18.71 -10.19
CA TRP A 66 -10.29 -18.87 -11.58
C TRP A 66 -9.09 -18.77 -12.54
N ALA A 67 -8.22 -17.77 -12.36
CA ALA A 67 -7.01 -17.60 -13.15
C ALA A 67 -6.03 -18.76 -12.96
N PHE A 68 -5.87 -19.24 -11.72
CA PHE A 68 -5.05 -20.40 -11.39
C PHE A 68 -5.55 -21.64 -12.13
N TRP A 69 -6.85 -21.96 -12.08
CA TRP A 69 -7.41 -23.10 -12.81
C TRP A 69 -7.28 -23.01 -14.32
N LYS A 70 -7.34 -21.80 -14.88
CA LYS A 70 -7.18 -21.60 -16.32
C LYS A 70 -5.74 -21.85 -16.79
N LEU A 71 -4.76 -21.53 -15.95
CA LEU A 71 -3.33 -21.60 -16.27
C LEU A 71 -2.63 -22.87 -15.77
N LYS A 72 -3.22 -23.61 -14.80
CA LYS A 72 -2.58 -24.80 -14.19
C LYS A 72 -2.16 -25.87 -15.21
N ASN A 73 -2.93 -26.00 -16.29
CA ASN A 73 -2.68 -26.98 -17.34
C ASN A 73 -1.57 -26.54 -18.32
N ALA A 74 -1.23 -25.26 -18.35
CA ALA A 74 -0.18 -24.72 -19.21
C ALA A 74 1.15 -24.65 -18.47
N SER A 75 1.15 -24.12 -17.24
CA SER A 75 2.33 -24.06 -16.37
C SER A 75 1.90 -23.80 -14.93
N LEU A 76 2.46 -24.57 -14.00
CA LEU A 76 2.22 -24.36 -12.56
C LEU A 76 2.75 -22.99 -12.09
N PHE A 77 3.91 -22.58 -12.61
CA PHE A 77 4.44 -21.23 -12.38
C PHE A 77 3.51 -20.17 -12.97
N GLY A 78 2.95 -20.44 -14.16
CA GLY A 78 2.00 -19.55 -14.77
C GLY A 78 0.70 -19.40 -13.98
N ALA A 79 0.21 -20.48 -13.37
CA ALA A 79 -0.97 -20.48 -12.52
C ALA A 79 -0.77 -19.66 -11.23
N VAL A 80 0.38 -19.82 -10.57
CA VAL A 80 0.74 -19.01 -9.40
C VAL A 80 0.83 -17.52 -9.76
N LEU A 81 1.48 -17.20 -10.89
CA LEU A 81 1.53 -15.82 -11.36
C LEU A 81 0.15 -15.28 -11.69
N GLY A 82 -0.70 -16.06 -12.38
CA GLY A 82 -2.08 -15.66 -12.68
C GLY A 82 -2.89 -15.33 -11.43
N PHE A 83 -2.76 -16.15 -10.39
CA PHE A 83 -3.40 -15.89 -9.10
C PHE A 83 -2.97 -14.53 -8.48
N LEU A 84 -1.69 -14.18 -8.60
CA LEU A 84 -1.12 -12.95 -8.04
C LEU A 84 -1.34 -11.72 -8.95
N THR A 85 -1.53 -11.94 -10.24
CA THR A 85 -1.58 -10.89 -11.26
C THR A 85 -2.72 -9.90 -11.02
N PHE A 86 -3.93 -10.42 -10.81
CA PHE A 86 -5.09 -9.59 -10.51
C PHE A 86 -4.88 -8.76 -9.23
N ARG A 87 -4.37 -9.41 -8.17
CA ARG A 87 -4.10 -8.77 -6.87
C ARG A 87 -3.13 -7.61 -7.00
N SER A 88 -2.05 -7.80 -7.77
CA SER A 88 -1.07 -6.75 -8.01
C SER A 88 -1.73 -5.53 -8.63
N GLY A 89 -2.40 -5.68 -9.78
CA GLY A 89 -3.08 -4.55 -10.44
C GLY A 89 -4.06 -3.83 -9.50
N ALA A 90 -4.85 -4.61 -8.77
CA ALA A 90 -5.83 -4.08 -7.81
C ALA A 90 -5.19 -3.38 -6.62
N ASN A 91 -4.10 -3.91 -6.07
CA ASN A 91 -3.38 -3.27 -4.98
C ASN A 91 -2.71 -1.98 -5.43
N LEU A 92 -2.08 -1.97 -6.61
CA LEU A 92 -1.42 -0.79 -7.18
C LEU A 92 -2.34 0.43 -7.20
N SER A 93 -3.47 0.27 -7.87
CA SER A 93 -4.48 1.31 -8.04
C SER A 93 -5.20 1.67 -6.73
N LYS A 94 -5.53 0.67 -5.90
CA LYS A 94 -6.13 0.91 -4.57
C LYS A 94 -5.19 1.74 -3.69
N THR A 95 -3.91 1.37 -3.61
CA THR A 95 -2.92 2.10 -2.82
C THR A 95 -2.71 3.51 -3.35
N LEU A 96 -2.70 3.72 -4.67
CA LEU A 96 -2.70 5.06 -5.26
C LEU A 96 -3.83 5.93 -4.73
N VAL A 97 -5.07 5.44 -4.85
CA VAL A 97 -6.24 6.21 -4.43
C VAL A 97 -6.22 6.47 -2.93
N TYR A 98 -5.83 5.46 -2.13
CA TYR A 98 -5.71 5.61 -0.68
C TYR A 98 -4.67 6.64 -0.28
N THR A 99 -3.49 6.64 -0.92
CA THR A 99 -2.45 7.64 -0.69
C THR A 99 -2.96 9.05 -1.00
N ILE A 100 -3.59 9.24 -2.17
CA ILE A 100 -4.10 10.57 -2.57
C ILE A 100 -5.16 11.06 -1.58
N HIS A 101 -6.05 10.16 -1.16
CA HIS A 101 -7.06 10.44 -0.16
C HIS A 101 -6.44 10.83 1.19
N ASP A 102 -5.53 10.02 1.72
CA ASP A 102 -4.92 10.23 3.02
C ASP A 102 -4.00 11.47 3.02
N GLN A 103 -3.33 11.78 1.91
CA GLN A 103 -2.60 13.04 1.74
C GLN A 103 -3.52 14.26 1.83
N ARG A 104 -4.75 14.19 1.29
CA ARG A 104 -5.73 15.26 1.42
C ARG A 104 -6.14 15.46 2.87
N ILE A 105 -6.46 14.38 3.59
CA ILE A 105 -6.84 14.44 5.02
C ILE A 105 -5.67 14.95 5.88
N VAL A 106 -4.45 14.48 5.63
CA VAL A 106 -3.27 14.93 6.38
C VAL A 106 -2.98 16.42 6.17
N ARG A 107 -3.21 16.96 4.95
CA ARG A 107 -3.12 18.40 4.68
C ARG A 107 -4.09 19.21 5.55
N GLU A 108 -5.31 18.72 5.77
CA GLU A 108 -6.28 19.39 6.65
C GLU A 108 -5.79 19.46 8.11
N TYR A 109 -4.95 18.52 8.52
CA TYR A 109 -4.39 18.47 9.88
C TYR A 109 -3.03 19.16 10.05
N SER A 110 -2.37 19.62 8.98
CA SER A 110 -0.99 20.12 9.02
C SER A 110 -0.63 21.07 7.87
N ASN A 111 -0.07 22.24 8.21
CA ASN A 111 0.63 23.14 7.28
C ASN A 111 2.07 22.71 6.96
N GLU A 112 2.58 21.61 7.53
CA GLU A 112 3.99 21.18 7.38
C GLU A 112 4.21 20.30 6.14
N GLY A 113 4.83 20.86 5.09
CA GLY A 113 5.08 20.19 3.81
C GLY A 113 6.07 19.01 3.83
N ARG A 114 6.98 18.94 4.82
CA ARG A 114 8.00 17.87 4.93
C ARG A 114 7.43 16.49 5.27
N LEU A 115 6.33 16.41 6.03
CA LEU A 115 5.72 15.12 6.37
C LEU A 115 4.83 14.60 5.22
N LEU A 116 4.22 15.52 4.45
CA LEU A 116 3.51 15.22 3.21
C LEU A 116 4.43 14.60 2.15
N SER A 117 5.68 15.06 2.05
CA SER A 117 6.65 14.46 1.13
C SER A 117 7.09 13.05 1.54
N ILE A 118 7.15 12.75 2.85
CA ILE A 118 7.47 11.39 3.34
C ILE A 118 6.35 10.40 3.00
N ILE A 119 5.07 10.80 3.19
CA ILE A 119 3.91 9.98 2.79
C ILE A 119 3.91 9.77 1.26
N GLY A 120 4.22 10.83 0.50
CA GLY A 120 4.38 10.75 -0.95
C GLY A 120 5.48 9.77 -1.36
N ASN A 121 6.68 9.89 -0.80
CA ASN A 121 7.83 9.05 -1.14
C ASN A 121 7.60 7.57 -0.81
N ALA A 122 7.01 7.26 0.35
CA ALA A 122 6.69 5.88 0.72
C ALA A 122 5.66 5.26 -0.25
N SER A 123 4.72 6.06 -0.72
CA SER A 123 3.73 5.65 -1.71
C SER A 123 4.36 5.48 -3.09
N THR A 124 5.24 6.38 -3.51
CA THR A 124 6.06 6.25 -4.73
C THR A 124 6.90 4.98 -4.70
N LEU A 125 7.47 4.62 -3.55
CA LEU A 125 8.18 3.35 -3.40
C LEU A 125 7.22 2.17 -3.60
N SER A 126 6.06 2.19 -2.93
CA SER A 126 5.01 1.16 -3.07
C SER A 126 4.56 0.97 -4.53
N LEU A 127 4.45 2.08 -5.24
CA LEU A 127 4.11 2.17 -6.66
C LEU A 127 5.18 1.58 -7.56
N LEU A 128 6.44 1.96 -7.34
CA LEU A 128 7.58 1.44 -8.09
C LEU A 128 7.66 -0.08 -8.01
N ILE A 129 7.32 -0.66 -6.85
CA ILE A 129 7.32 -2.11 -6.62
C ILE A 129 6.25 -2.83 -7.45
N GLU A 130 5.05 -2.26 -7.50
CA GLU A 130 3.96 -2.79 -8.32
C GLU A 130 4.28 -2.67 -9.82
N VAL A 131 4.88 -1.55 -10.24
CA VAL A 131 5.38 -1.38 -11.62
C VAL A 131 6.48 -2.40 -11.93
N LEU A 132 7.40 -2.62 -11.00
CA LEU A 132 8.41 -3.66 -11.07
C LEU A 132 7.75 -5.02 -11.28
N PHE A 133 6.70 -5.36 -10.51
CA PHE A 133 5.94 -6.60 -10.69
C PHE A 133 5.38 -6.74 -12.10
N VAL A 134 4.82 -5.68 -12.67
CA VAL A 134 4.32 -5.65 -14.06
C VAL A 134 5.45 -5.92 -15.06
N VAL A 135 6.59 -5.26 -14.91
CA VAL A 135 7.74 -5.44 -15.81
C VAL A 135 8.20 -6.89 -15.79
N THR A 136 8.30 -7.51 -14.62
CA THR A 136 8.69 -8.92 -14.53
C THR A 136 7.65 -9.86 -15.03
N LEU A 137 6.37 -9.56 -14.81
CA LEU A 137 5.30 -10.33 -15.40
C LEU A 137 5.38 -10.30 -16.93
N GLY A 138 5.69 -9.14 -17.53
CA GLY A 138 5.95 -8.99 -18.96
C GLY A 138 7.17 -9.80 -19.44
N VAL A 139 8.29 -9.74 -18.71
CA VAL A 139 9.53 -10.45 -19.07
C VAL A 139 9.39 -11.97 -18.90
N ALA A 140 8.84 -12.42 -17.78
CA ALA A 140 8.63 -13.84 -17.46
C ALA A 140 7.69 -14.53 -18.44
N TYR A 141 6.77 -13.80 -19.08
CA TYR A 141 5.82 -14.40 -20.01
C TYR A 141 6.22 -14.34 -21.47
N LYS A 142 7.03 -13.34 -21.87
CA LYS A 142 7.73 -13.38 -23.16
C LYS A 142 8.64 -14.60 -23.27
N THR A 143 9.17 -15.09 -22.14
CA THR A 143 10.03 -16.28 -22.09
C THR A 143 9.26 -17.59 -21.98
N LEU A 144 8.04 -17.60 -21.44
CA LEU A 144 7.25 -18.83 -21.26
C LEU A 144 6.57 -19.34 -22.54
N SER A 145 6.34 -18.50 -23.56
CA SER A 145 5.81 -18.87 -24.89
C SER A 145 4.61 -19.85 -24.88
N ALA A 146 3.83 -19.90 -23.80
CA ALA A 146 2.79 -20.89 -23.59
C ALA A 146 1.44 -20.38 -24.08
N THR A 147 0.80 -21.14 -24.96
CA THR A 147 -0.52 -20.85 -25.53
C THR A 147 -1.61 -21.49 -24.67
N LEU A 148 -2.65 -20.73 -24.31
CA LEU A 148 -3.82 -21.27 -23.62
C LEU A 148 -4.68 -22.11 -24.58
N LYS A 149 -5.50 -23.02 -24.03
CA LYS A 149 -6.49 -23.80 -24.80
C LYS A 149 -7.47 -22.93 -25.60
N SER A 150 -7.62 -21.65 -25.26
CA SER A 150 -8.47 -20.68 -25.96
C SER A 150 -7.78 -19.96 -27.13
N GLY A 151 -6.59 -20.39 -27.55
CA GLY A 151 -5.81 -19.76 -28.63
C GLY A 151 -5.12 -18.44 -28.25
N MET A 152 -5.40 -17.89 -27.08
CA MET A 152 -4.77 -16.68 -26.53
C MET A 152 -3.41 -17.02 -25.91
N SER A 153 -2.41 -16.15 -26.08
CA SER A 153 -1.15 -16.30 -25.35
C SER A 153 -1.38 -16.11 -23.84
N ALA A 154 -0.73 -16.92 -23.01
CA ALA A 154 -0.84 -16.78 -21.56
C ALA A 154 -0.40 -15.39 -21.08
N GLY A 155 0.53 -14.74 -21.79
CA GLY A 155 0.97 -13.37 -21.53
C GLY A 155 -0.14 -12.33 -21.70
N ASN A 156 -0.90 -12.38 -22.80
CA ASN A 156 -2.01 -11.44 -23.02
C ASN A 156 -3.12 -11.64 -21.99
N PHE A 157 -3.44 -12.90 -21.66
CA PHE A 157 -4.41 -13.21 -20.61
C PHE A 157 -4.02 -12.57 -19.27
N LEU A 158 -2.75 -12.67 -18.89
CA LEU A 158 -2.29 -12.03 -17.66
C LEU A 158 -2.29 -10.51 -17.73
N LEU A 159 -1.91 -9.90 -18.85
CA LEU A 159 -1.98 -8.45 -19.00
C LEU A 159 -3.43 -7.95 -18.86
N TYR A 160 -4.40 -8.63 -19.47
CA TYR A 160 -5.81 -8.30 -19.29
C TYR A 160 -6.28 -8.52 -17.85
N LEU A 161 -5.84 -9.61 -17.22
CA LEU A 161 -6.15 -9.90 -15.82
C LEU A 161 -5.59 -8.83 -14.88
N TRP A 162 -4.38 -8.36 -15.16
CA TRP A 162 -3.73 -7.28 -14.42
C TRP A 162 -4.48 -5.96 -14.61
N ALA A 163 -4.82 -5.61 -15.87
CA ALA A 163 -5.57 -4.40 -16.19
C ALA A 163 -6.97 -4.41 -15.56
N ALA A 164 -7.65 -5.56 -15.56
CA ALA A 164 -8.92 -5.75 -14.87
C ALA A 164 -8.75 -5.56 -13.35
N GLY A 165 -7.68 -6.11 -12.77
CA GLY A 165 -7.30 -5.85 -11.38
C GLY A 165 -7.11 -4.36 -11.12
N PHE A 166 -6.35 -3.67 -11.97
CA PHE A 166 -6.10 -2.23 -11.87
C PHE A 166 -7.39 -1.41 -11.92
N LEU A 167 -8.29 -1.71 -12.86
CA LEU A 167 -9.58 -1.03 -12.93
C LEU A 167 -10.42 -1.30 -11.68
N PHE A 168 -10.46 -2.55 -11.22
CA PHE A 168 -11.16 -2.92 -9.99
C PHE A 168 -10.61 -2.17 -8.77
N GLY A 169 -9.28 -2.11 -8.60
CA GLY A 169 -8.67 -1.42 -7.48
C GLY A 169 -8.87 0.10 -7.51
N LEU A 170 -8.92 0.72 -8.70
CA LEU A 170 -9.32 2.13 -8.84
C LEU A 170 -10.75 2.36 -8.35
N LEU A 171 -11.70 1.56 -8.83
CA LEU A 171 -13.12 1.69 -8.47
C LEU A 171 -13.33 1.42 -6.98
N PHE A 172 -12.72 0.36 -6.46
CA PHE A 172 -12.79 -0.01 -5.05
C PHE A 172 -12.13 1.06 -4.17
N GLY A 173 -10.94 1.53 -4.56
CA GLY A 173 -10.22 2.59 -3.86
C GLY A 173 -11.03 3.88 -3.79
N TRP A 174 -11.64 4.27 -4.91
CA TRP A 174 -12.51 5.44 -4.98
C TRP A 174 -13.76 5.28 -4.12
N PHE A 175 -14.41 4.11 -4.16
CA PHE A 175 -15.57 3.81 -3.32
C PHE A 175 -15.24 3.89 -1.81
N MET A 176 -14.07 3.39 -1.42
CA MET A 176 -13.59 3.41 -0.05
C MET A 176 -13.21 4.81 0.44
N GLY A 177 -12.64 5.66 -0.43
CA GLY A 177 -12.33 7.05 -0.12
C GLY A 177 -13.52 8.00 -0.19
N ARG A 178 -14.57 7.65 -0.94
CA ARG A 178 -15.78 8.50 -1.05
C ARG A 178 -16.50 8.55 0.30
N ASN A 179 -16.77 9.76 0.80
CA ASN A 179 -17.47 10.02 2.06
C ASN A 179 -16.81 9.35 3.28
N ASN A 180 -15.49 9.20 3.28
CA ASN A 180 -14.75 8.63 4.40
C ASN A 180 -13.86 9.72 5.01
N ARG A 181 -13.97 9.95 6.32
CA ARG A 181 -13.12 10.94 7.02
C ARG A 181 -11.92 10.31 7.72
N GLY A 182 -11.85 8.98 7.72
CA GLY A 182 -10.77 8.21 8.31
C GLY A 182 -9.54 8.08 7.42
N ILE A 183 -8.39 7.75 8.02
CA ILE A 183 -7.18 7.41 7.27
C ILE A 183 -7.29 5.95 6.79
N LEU A 184 -7.24 5.76 5.48
CA LEU A 184 -7.38 4.44 4.85
C LEU A 184 -6.14 3.57 5.10
N LEU A 185 -4.95 4.16 5.09
CA LEU A 185 -3.68 3.53 5.39
C LEU A 185 -3.25 3.79 6.84
N SER A 186 -4.14 3.53 7.81
CA SER A 186 -3.92 3.88 9.23
C SER A 186 -2.66 3.26 9.85
N ASN A 187 -2.19 2.15 9.28
CA ASN A 187 -1.00 1.42 9.74
C ASN A 187 0.22 1.69 8.84
N ALA A 188 0.14 2.60 7.88
CA ALA A 188 1.34 3.00 7.14
C ALA A 188 2.30 3.72 8.10
N PHE A 189 3.56 3.30 8.11
CA PHE A 189 4.59 3.89 8.95
C PHE A 189 4.63 5.44 8.88
N PRO A 190 4.57 6.08 7.69
CA PRO A 190 4.50 7.54 7.59
C PRO A 190 3.32 8.18 8.33
N ILE A 191 2.15 7.55 8.29
CA ILE A 191 0.94 8.04 8.98
C ILE A 191 1.13 7.93 10.49
N VAL A 192 1.63 6.78 10.98
CA VAL A 192 1.87 6.59 12.41
C VAL A 192 2.91 7.58 12.94
N VAL A 193 3.99 7.83 12.19
CA VAL A 193 5.00 8.84 12.53
C VAL A 193 4.37 10.24 12.57
N PHE A 194 3.55 10.60 11.58
CA PHE A 194 2.87 11.90 11.53
C PHE A 194 1.99 12.14 12.76
N PHE A 195 1.10 11.20 13.08
CA PHE A 195 0.21 11.35 14.24
C PHE A 195 0.96 11.25 15.58
N SER A 196 2.08 10.50 15.65
CA SER A 196 2.98 10.51 16.82
C SER A 196 3.58 11.90 17.07
N ALA A 197 4.15 12.51 16.03
CA ALA A 197 4.77 13.83 16.12
C ALA A 197 3.75 14.90 16.53
N ARG A 198 2.54 14.84 15.95
CA ARG A 198 1.44 15.73 16.31
C ARG A 198 1.01 15.58 17.77
N ALA A 199 0.86 14.34 18.25
CA ALA A 199 0.52 14.07 19.65
C ALA A 199 1.59 14.61 20.61
N GLY A 200 2.87 14.43 20.27
CA GLY A 200 4.00 15.00 21.01
C GLY A 200 3.95 16.53 21.08
N LYS A 201 3.74 17.19 19.94
CA LYS A 201 3.64 18.66 19.84
C LYS A 201 2.48 19.22 20.68
N LYS A 202 1.29 18.60 20.59
CA LYS A 202 0.13 18.97 21.42
C LYS A 202 0.43 18.83 22.92
N LYS A 203 1.12 17.75 23.32
CA LYS A 203 1.48 17.52 24.73
C LYS A 203 2.47 18.59 25.22
N ALA A 204 3.50 18.91 24.43
CA ALA A 204 4.47 19.95 24.74
C ALA A 204 3.83 21.34 24.85
N GLU A 205 2.96 21.72 23.90
CA GLU A 205 2.22 23.00 23.93
C GLU A 205 1.28 23.10 25.12
N SER A 206 0.57 22.02 25.47
CA SER A 206 -0.30 21.98 26.65
C SER A 206 0.48 22.08 27.97
N GLY A 207 1.68 21.47 28.02
CA GLY A 207 2.61 21.61 29.15
C GLY A 207 3.09 23.04 29.29
N LEU A 208 3.56 23.65 28.20
CA LEU A 208 4.00 25.05 28.16
C LEU A 208 2.89 26.03 28.57
N LYS A 209 1.64 25.82 28.13
CA LYS A 209 0.50 26.62 28.58
C LYS A 209 0.26 26.47 30.08
N LYS A 210 0.24 25.25 30.61
CA LYS A 210 0.11 25.00 32.05
C LYS A 210 1.23 25.65 32.87
N THR A 211 2.47 25.64 32.39
CA THR A 211 3.59 26.29 33.06
C THR A 211 3.48 27.82 33.01
N LYS A 212 3.05 28.39 31.88
CA LYS A 212 2.78 29.83 31.75
C LYS A 212 1.61 30.30 32.64
N ASP A 213 0.54 29.51 32.72
CA ASP A 213 -0.61 29.81 33.57
C ASP A 213 -0.27 29.65 35.06
N ALA A 214 0.55 28.66 35.42
CA ALA A 214 1.08 28.49 36.77
C ALA A 214 2.04 29.63 37.18
N ALA A 215 2.82 30.15 36.24
CA ALA A 215 3.71 31.30 36.48
C ALA A 215 2.96 32.64 36.55
N ARG A 216 1.80 32.79 35.88
CA ARG A 216 0.96 33.99 35.94
C ARG A 216 0.18 34.14 37.25
N LYS A 217 -0.32 33.04 37.82
CA LYS A 217 -1.09 33.04 39.08
C LYS A 217 -0.41 33.76 40.27
N PRO A 218 0.90 33.60 40.54
CA PRO A 218 1.57 34.34 41.60
C PRO A 218 1.77 35.83 41.26
N LEU A 219 1.95 36.21 40.00
CA LEU A 219 2.12 37.61 39.57
C LEU A 219 0.84 38.44 39.69
N GLU A 220 -0.33 37.83 39.54
CA GLU A 220 -1.62 38.51 39.76
C GLU A 220 -1.94 38.72 41.25
N ARG A 221 -1.39 37.88 42.15
CA ARG A 221 -1.50 38.06 43.61
C ARG A 221 -0.66 39.22 44.15
N PHE A 222 0.39 39.63 43.44
CA PHE A 222 1.23 40.78 43.83
C PHE A 222 0.73 42.12 43.27
N LYS A 223 -0.33 42.11 42.45
CA LYS A 223 -0.94 43.31 41.84
C LYS A 223 -2.24 43.76 42.53
N ARG A 224 -2.66 43.09 43.61
CA ARG A 224 -3.70 43.54 44.54
C ARG A 224 -3.05 43.99 45.83
#